data_AF-A0A7W1XC29-F1
#
_entry.id   AF-A0A7W1XC29-F1
#
_cell.length_a   1.000
_cell.length_b   1.000
_cell.length_c   1.000
_cell.angle_alpha   90.00
_cell.angle_beta   90.00
_cell.angle_gamma   90.00
#
_symmetry.space_group_name_H-M   'P 1'
#
loop_
_entity.id
_entity.type
_entity.pdbx_description
1 polymer ?
#
loop_
_entity_poly.entity_id
_entity_poly.type
_entity_poly.pdbx_seq_one_letter_code
_entity_poly.pdbx_strand_id
1 'polypeptide(L)'
;MVQRLIQNPIYCGDFILNQYIKIKIGGRKKQILNPQEKWLVFKNHHVPIVSREIWEKANPKERNGEKVNITPWNDLLGICKCSECRSNMVVVRTIKKLSDGSKRTYRISKKLMDFISIRH
;
A
#
# COMPACT_ATOMS: atom_id res chain seq x y z
N MET A 1 13.09 3.65 0.18
CA MET A 1 14.28 3.96 1.00
C MET A 1 14.00 5.08 2.00
N VAL A 2 13.55 6.25 1.53
CA VAL A 2 13.25 7.45 2.35
C VAL A 2 12.23 7.22 3.48
N GLN A 3 11.16 6.45 3.24
CA GLN A 3 10.13 6.22 4.26
C GLN A 3 10.66 5.57 5.55
N ARG A 4 11.67 4.69 5.44
CA ARG A 4 12.28 4.05 6.63
C ARG A 4 13.08 5.04 7.47
N LEU A 5 13.67 6.06 6.84
CA LEU A 5 14.35 7.14 7.52
C LEU A 5 13.35 8.00 8.30
N ILE A 6 12.28 8.46 7.63
CA ILE A 6 11.25 9.31 8.25
C ILE A 6 10.59 8.61 9.46
N GLN A 7 10.37 7.30 9.36
CA GLN A 7 9.76 6.48 10.41
C GLN A 7 10.69 6.11 11.56
N ASN A 8 11.99 6.40 11.46
CA ASN A 8 12.95 5.98 12.48
C ASN A 8 12.85 6.91 13.71
N PRO A 9 12.55 6.39 14.91
CA PRO A 9 12.41 7.18 16.13
C PRO A 9 13.75 7.78 16.62
N ILE A 10 14.89 7.34 16.09
CA ILE A 10 16.20 7.95 16.38
C ILE A 10 16.17 9.45 16.09
N TYR A 11 15.49 9.90 15.03
CA TYR A 11 15.46 11.32 14.68
C TYR A 11 14.74 12.21 15.71
N CYS A 12 13.84 11.65 16.53
CA CYS A 12 13.20 12.36 17.65
C CYS A 12 13.87 12.07 19.01
N GLY A 13 15.06 11.46 19.01
CA GLY A 13 15.88 11.20 20.20
C GLY A 13 15.63 9.83 20.84
N ASP A 14 14.70 9.02 20.31
CA ASP A 14 14.35 7.72 20.88
C ASP A 14 15.20 6.59 20.28
N PHE A 15 15.74 5.71 21.11
CA PHE A 15 16.55 4.58 20.67
C PHE A 15 15.86 3.26 20.98
N ILE A 16 15.75 2.37 19.99
CA ILE A 16 15.07 1.07 20.14
C ILE A 16 16.03 -0.06 19.81
N LEU A 17 16.30 -0.91 20.81
CA LEU A 17 17.07 -2.15 20.67
C LEU A 17 16.17 -3.38 20.57
N ASN A 18 16.78 -4.48 20.14
CA ASN A 18 16.16 -5.81 20.08
C ASN A 18 14.91 -5.91 19.19
N GLN A 19 14.83 -5.07 18.14
CA GLN A 19 13.72 -5.10 17.19
C GLN A 19 13.73 -6.34 16.29
N TYR A 20 14.89 -6.93 16.04
CA TYR A 20 15.02 -8.05 15.11
C TYR A 20 15.89 -9.17 15.68
N ILE A 21 15.48 -10.41 15.40
CA ILE A 21 16.28 -11.62 15.71
C ILE A 21 16.58 -12.40 14.44
N LYS A 22 17.65 -13.19 14.49
CA LYS A 22 18.05 -14.09 13.40
C LYS A 22 17.67 -15.52 13.80
N ILE A 23 16.81 -16.15 13.01
CA ILE A 23 16.40 -17.55 13.20
C ILE A 23 16.76 -18.39 11.98
N LYS A 24 16.95 -19.69 12.16
CA LYS A 24 17.21 -20.63 11.06
C LYS A 24 15.93 -21.40 10.76
N ILE A 25 15.36 -21.21 9.57
CA ILE A 25 14.18 -21.94 9.10
C ILE A 25 14.55 -22.68 7.81
N GLY A 26 14.41 -24.00 7.80
CA GLY A 26 14.70 -24.82 6.61
C GLY A 26 16.12 -24.64 6.08
N GLY A 27 17.11 -24.60 6.98
CA GLY A 27 18.52 -24.41 6.61
C GLY A 27 18.94 -22.95 6.36
N ARG A 28 18.01 -22.02 6.12
CA ARG A 28 18.30 -20.62 5.80
C ARG A 28 18.16 -19.70 7.02
N LYS A 29 19.09 -18.76 7.18
CA LYS A 29 18.99 -17.70 8.19
C LYS A 29 18.00 -16.63 7.72
N LYS A 30 17.01 -16.31 8.54
CA LYS A 30 16.04 -15.24 8.31
C LYS A 30 16.09 -14.25 9.46
N GLN A 31 15.97 -12.97 9.14
CA GLN A 31 15.76 -11.91 10.13
C GLN A 31 14.26 -11.68 10.27
N ILE A 32 13.74 -11.84 11.48
CA ILE A 32 12.33 -11.61 11.81
C ILE A 32 12.20 -10.49 12.83
N LEU A 33 11.08 -9.77 12.78
CA LEU A 33 10.75 -8.74 13.74
C LEU A 33 10.35 -9.40 15.06
N ASN A 34 10.93 -8.94 16.17
CA ASN A 34 10.50 -9.34 17.50
C ASN A 34 9.14 -8.72 17.83
N PRO A 35 8.34 -9.38 18.69
CA PRO A 35 7.14 -8.76 19.25
C PRO A 35 7.53 -7.55 20.13
N GLN A 36 6.66 -6.55 20.22
CA GLN A 36 6.99 -5.23 20.79
C GLN A 36 7.34 -5.29 22.28
N GLU A 37 6.84 -6.28 23.02
CA GLU A 37 7.13 -6.48 24.44
C GLU A 37 8.60 -6.81 24.70
N LYS A 38 9.31 -7.32 23.68
CA LYS A 38 10.75 -7.61 23.76
C LYS A 38 11.63 -6.42 23.38
N TRP A 39 11.05 -5.33 22.87
CA TRP A 39 11.81 -4.18 22.42
C TRP A 39 12.25 -3.36 23.63
N LEU A 40 13.52 -2.97 23.64
CA LEU A 40 14.05 -2.08 24.66
C LEU A 40 13.98 -0.66 24.10
N VAL A 41 13.07 0.15 24.63
CA VAL A 41 12.81 1.51 24.17
C VAL A 41 13.41 2.51 25.16
N PHE A 42 14.43 3.24 24.74
CA PHE A 42 15.06 4.32 25.49
C PHE A 42 14.56 5.65 24.95
N LYS A 43 13.71 6.32 25.73
CA LYS A 43 13.17 7.63 25.34
C LYS A 43 14.20 8.73 25.56
N ASN A 44 14.28 9.68 24.63
CA ASN A 44 15.17 10.84 24.70
C ASN A 44 16.63 10.47 25.03
N HIS A 45 17.13 9.38 24.42
CA HIS A 45 18.47 8.85 24.63
C HIS A 45 19.58 9.80 24.14
N HIS A 46 19.30 10.62 23.12
CA HIS A 46 20.25 11.57 22.56
C HIS A 46 19.53 12.83 22.07
N VAL A 47 20.32 13.86 21.76
CA VAL A 47 19.79 15.13 21.23
C VAL A 47 19.02 14.85 19.94
N PRO A 48 17.73 15.21 19.89
CA PRO A 48 16.90 14.98 18.71
C PRO A 48 17.37 15.83 17.54
N ILE A 49 17.32 15.27 16.33
CA ILE A 49 17.62 16.00 15.10
C ILE A 49 16.39 16.83 14.68
N VAL A 50 15.18 16.30 14.91
CA VAL A 50 13.90 16.99 14.69
C VAL A 50 13.04 16.91 15.94
N SER A 51 12.20 17.93 16.18
CA SER A 51 11.31 17.90 17.33
C SER A 51 10.33 16.71 17.27
N ARG A 52 9.94 16.21 18.44
CA ARG A 52 8.98 15.09 18.53
C ARG A 52 7.67 15.41 17.82
N GLU A 53 7.18 16.63 17.95
CA GLU A 53 5.94 17.08 17.28
C GLU A 53 6.05 16.99 15.75
N ILE A 54 7.17 17.40 15.17
CA ILE A 54 7.38 17.31 13.71
C ILE A 54 7.44 15.84 13.28
N TRP A 55 8.14 15.01 14.05
CA TRP A 55 8.26 13.59 13.78
C TRP A 55 6.90 12.87 13.87
N GLU A 56 6.08 13.19 14.86
CA GLU A 56 4.73 12.62 15.05
C GLU A 56 3.78 13.06 13.93
N LYS A 57 3.84 14.33 13.51
CA LYS A 57 3.07 14.84 12.36
C LYS A 57 3.43 14.12 11.06
N ALA A 58 4.70 13.77 10.86
CA ALA A 58 5.16 13.01 9.70
C ALA A 58 4.79 11.51 9.77
N ASN A 59 4.54 10.98 10.98
CA ASN A 59 4.27 9.57 11.24
C ASN A 59 2.96 9.35 12.01
N PRO A 60 1.79 9.68 11.41
CA PRO A 60 0.51 9.53 12.07
C PRO A 60 0.23 8.05 12.42
N LYS A 61 -0.30 7.79 13.62
CA LYS A 61 -0.65 6.45 14.10
C LYS A 61 -1.74 5.79 13.26
N GLU A 62 -2.68 6.58 12.77
CA GLU A 62 -3.71 6.16 11.84
C GLU A 62 -3.32 6.56 10.42
N ARG A 63 -3.13 5.57 9.56
CA ARG A 63 -3.02 5.81 8.12
C ARG A 63 -4.43 5.98 7.55
N ASN A 64 -4.97 7.20 7.65
CA ASN A 64 -6.31 7.56 7.17
C ASN A 64 -6.38 7.76 5.64
N GLY A 65 -5.78 6.84 4.88
CA GLY A 65 -5.89 6.85 3.42
C GLY A 65 -6.13 5.45 2.89
N GLU A 66 -7.30 5.23 2.27
CA GLU A 66 -7.42 4.20 1.26
C GLU A 66 -6.29 4.46 0.25
N LYS A 67 -5.38 3.50 0.08
CA LYS A 67 -4.34 3.62 -0.94
C LYS A 67 -5.03 3.58 -2.30
N VAL A 68 -5.43 4.74 -2.81
CA VAL A 68 -5.87 4.88 -4.19
C VAL A 68 -4.61 4.78 -5.03
N ASN A 69 -4.34 3.60 -5.58
CA ASN A 69 -3.33 3.46 -6.62
C ASN A 69 -3.83 4.23 -7.84
N ILE A 70 -3.51 5.52 -7.94
CA ILE A 70 -3.85 6.33 -9.10
C ILE A 70 -3.17 5.68 -10.30
N THR A 71 -3.97 4.99 -11.10
CA THR A 71 -3.51 4.45 -12.38
C THR A 71 -3.92 5.47 -13.43
N PRO A 72 -2.99 5.97 -14.29
CA PRO A 72 -3.28 7.03 -15.27
C PRO A 72 -4.37 6.70 -16.31
N TRP A 73 -4.93 5.49 -16.24
CA TRP A 73 -5.82 4.92 -17.24
C TRP A 73 -7.19 4.56 -16.66
N ASN A 74 -7.42 4.82 -15.37
CA ASN A 74 -8.67 4.54 -14.69
C ASN A 74 -9.02 5.69 -13.72
N ASP A 75 -9.52 6.78 -14.29
CA ASP A 75 -9.94 7.99 -13.57
C ASP A 75 -11.10 7.73 -12.59
N LEU A 76 -11.77 6.58 -12.72
CA LEU A 76 -12.91 6.17 -11.90
C LEU A 76 -12.53 5.23 -10.74
N LEU A 77 -11.24 4.90 -10.58
CA LEU A 77 -10.79 3.98 -9.54
C LEU A 77 -11.06 4.54 -8.14
N GLY A 78 -11.81 3.80 -7.32
CA GLY A 78 -12.19 4.19 -5.96
C GLY A 78 -13.46 5.04 -5.87
N ILE A 79 -13.86 5.68 -6.97
CA ILE A 79 -15.11 6.47 -7.09
C ILE A 79 -16.27 5.54 -7.48
N CYS A 80 -16.07 4.76 -8.55
CA CYS A 80 -17.09 3.87 -9.06
C CYS A 80 -17.13 2.54 -8.29
N LYS A 81 -18.19 2.31 -7.53
CA LYS A 81 -18.47 1.06 -6.81
C LYS A 81 -19.69 0.37 -7.38
N CYS A 82 -19.70 -0.96 -7.33
CA CYS A 82 -20.89 -1.75 -7.68
C CYS A 82 -22.00 -1.54 -6.66
N SER A 83 -23.23 -1.32 -7.10
CA SER A 83 -24.40 -1.16 -6.22
C SER A 83 -24.69 -2.40 -5.38
N GLU A 84 -24.51 -3.59 -5.96
CA GLU A 84 -24.89 -4.86 -5.32
C GLU A 84 -23.84 -5.33 -4.29
N CYS A 85 -22.57 -5.38 -4.68
CA CYS A 85 -21.52 -5.94 -3.82
C CYS A 85 -20.44 -4.93 -3.39
N ARG A 86 -20.66 -3.63 -3.63
CA ARG A 86 -19.84 -2.49 -3.16
C ARG A 86 -18.35 -2.52 -3.54
N SER A 87 -17.90 -3.49 -4.32
CA SER A 87 -16.51 -3.57 -4.77
C SER A 87 -16.22 -2.55 -5.87
N ASN A 88 -15.00 -2.02 -5.87
CA ASN A 88 -14.50 -1.06 -6.86
C ASN A 88 -14.59 -1.60 -8.28
N MET A 89 -15.02 -0.76 -9.21
CA MET A 89 -15.01 -1.07 -10.64
C MET A 89 -13.60 -0.84 -11.22
N VAL A 90 -13.20 -1.71 -12.15
CA VAL A 90 -11.90 -1.64 -12.84
C VAL A 90 -12.11 -1.56 -14.34
N VAL A 91 -11.34 -0.72 -15.03
CA VAL A 91 -11.35 -0.63 -16.50
C VAL A 91 -10.57 -1.81 -17.09
N VAL A 92 -11.23 -2.58 -17.94
CA VAL A 92 -10.64 -3.65 -18.75
C VAL A 92 -10.46 -3.11 -20.16
N ARG A 93 -9.27 -3.31 -20.72
CA ARG A 93 -8.98 -3.03 -22.13
C ARG A 93 -9.05 -4.33 -22.92
N THR A 94 -9.93 -4.37 -23.91
CA THR A 94 -10.01 -5.49 -24.86
C THR A 94 -9.57 -5.01 -26.23
N ILE A 95 -8.61 -5.71 -26.85
CA ILE A 95 -8.13 -5.44 -28.20
C ILE A 95 -8.63 -6.55 -29.11
N LYS A 96 -9.46 -6.22 -30.11
CA LYS A 96 -9.85 -7.15 -31.19
C LYS A 96 -9.03 -6.83 -32.44
N LYS A 97 -8.40 -7.84 -33.03
CA LYS A 97 -7.81 -7.74 -34.38
C LYS A 97 -8.93 -7.96 -35.39
N LEU A 98 -9.07 -7.05 -36.35
CA LEU A 98 -9.97 -7.21 -37.49
C LEU A 98 -9.27 -7.94 -38.63
N SER A 99 -10.06 -8.47 -39.57
CA SER A 99 -9.57 -9.20 -40.75
C SER A 99 -8.68 -8.35 -41.66
N ASP A 100 -8.82 -7.02 -41.61
CA ASP A 100 -7.99 -6.03 -42.30
C ASP A 100 -6.65 -5.74 -41.61
N GLY A 101 -6.34 -6.41 -40.49
CA GLY A 101 -5.13 -6.20 -39.69
C GLY A 101 -5.21 -5.00 -38.73
N SER A 102 -6.27 -4.19 -38.78
CA SER A 102 -6.49 -3.08 -37.86
C SER A 102 -6.89 -3.59 -36.47
N LYS A 103 -6.62 -2.79 -35.43
CA LYS A 103 -6.93 -3.13 -34.03
C LYS A 103 -8.03 -2.21 -33.49
N ARG A 104 -9.17 -2.75 -33.06
CA ARG A 104 -10.19 -2.02 -32.29
C ARG A 104 -9.97 -2.23 -30.80
N THR A 105 -9.89 -1.14 -30.03
CA THR A 105 -9.72 -1.15 -28.58
C THR A 105 -11.01 -0.71 -27.89
N TYR A 106 -11.52 -1.53 -26.97
CA TYR A 106 -12.68 -1.22 -26.13
C TYR A 106 -12.20 -0.99 -24.69
N ARG A 107 -12.74 0.02 -24.01
CA ARG A 107 -12.52 0.29 -22.57
C ARG A 107 -13.86 0.05 -21.86
N ILE A 108 -13.95 -1.02 -21.09
CA ILE A 108 -15.20 -1.43 -20.43
C ILE A 108 -14.89 -1.68 -18.96
N SER A 109 -15.75 -1.22 -18.04
CA SER A 109 -15.59 -1.58 -16.63
C SER A 109 -16.02 -3.04 -16.40
N LYS A 110 -15.21 -3.84 -15.68
CA LYS A 110 -15.38 -5.31 -15.59
C LYS A 110 -16.80 -5.77 -15.21
N LYS A 111 -17.48 -5.03 -14.33
CA LYS A 111 -18.86 -5.34 -13.89
C LYS A 111 -19.97 -4.82 -14.80
N LEU A 112 -19.66 -3.93 -15.74
CA LEU A 112 -20.61 -3.53 -16.78
C LEU A 112 -20.83 -4.67 -17.79
N MET A 113 -19.81 -5.50 -18.03
CA MET A 113 -19.96 -6.70 -18.87
C MET A 113 -20.92 -7.72 -18.25
N ASP A 114 -20.85 -7.95 -16.94
CA ASP A 114 -21.73 -8.91 -16.27
C ASP A 114 -23.20 -8.50 -16.36
N PHE A 115 -23.50 -7.19 -16.32
CA PHE A 115 -24.86 -6.66 -16.52
C PHE A 115 -25.37 -6.77 -17.97
N ILE A 116 -24.48 -6.71 -18.96
CA ILE A 116 -24.85 -6.79 -20.39
C ILE A 116 -24.95 -8.26 -20.85
N SER A 117 -24.24 -9.18 -20.22
CA SER A 117 -24.23 -10.59 -20.60
C SER A 117 -25.39 -11.43 -20.03
N ILE A 118 -26.22 -10.86 -19.14
CA ILE A 118 -27.37 -11.56 -18.53
C ILE A 118 -28.71 -11.21 -19.22
N ARG A 119 -28.71 -10.27 -20.18
CA ARG A 119 -29.86 -10.04 -21.07
C ARG A 119 -29.58 -10.59 -22.46
N HIS A 120 -29.59 -11.91 -22.59
CA HIS A 120 -29.89 -12.60 -23.84
C HIS A 120 -30.52 -13.95 -23.53
#